data_AF-A0A1G3HK26-F1
#
_entry.id   AF-A0A1G3HK26-F1
#
_cell.length_a   1.000
_cell.length_b   1.000
_cell.length_c   1.000
_cell.angle_alpha   90.00
_cell.angle_beta   90.00
_cell.angle_gamma   90.00
#
_symmetry.space_group_name_H-M   'P 1'
#
loop_
_entity.id
_entity.type
_entity.pdbx_description
1 polymer ?
#
loop_
_entity_poly.entity_id
_entity_poly.type
_entity_poly.pdbx_seq_one_letter_code
_entity_poly.pdbx_strand_id
1 'polypeptide(L)'
;MDSMYYLFILCGFVAVVLALEGAYTAWNSAKGPDAQRMARRLRAMSAGEHGNGATALLKQRAAAKLSPLEQMLLRLPHAHRLDRLMQQAGKSEPVSHVFMVCALAAAAGLLVTSVLGSPLWLQLAATAGAGAYPLVRLLAARRARLRAFEQQLPDVLDLLGRALRAGHAFSGALGMVGSESSEPIASEFRITFDEVNYGVALDDALLNLATRVPSIDLRYFVIAVL
;
A
#
# COMPACT_ATOMS: atom_id res chain seq x y z
N MET A 1 -41.15 -16.46 -7.76
CA MET A 1 -39.67 -16.55 -7.75
C MET A 1 -39.24 -16.26 -6.32
N ASP A 2 -38.92 -17.32 -5.57
CA ASP A 2 -38.80 -17.27 -4.11
C ASP A 2 -37.55 -16.50 -3.63
N SER A 3 -37.74 -15.68 -2.60
CA SER A 3 -36.69 -14.93 -1.90
C SER A 3 -35.53 -15.83 -1.42
N MET A 4 -35.83 -17.10 -1.13
CA MET A 4 -34.88 -18.11 -0.69
C MET A 4 -33.90 -18.52 -1.80
N TYR A 5 -34.34 -18.48 -3.06
CA TYR A 5 -33.48 -18.74 -4.23
C TYR A 5 -32.46 -17.61 -4.43
N TYR A 6 -32.89 -16.35 -4.29
CA TYR A 6 -31.99 -15.19 -4.37
C TYR A 6 -30.95 -15.19 -3.24
N LEU A 7 -31.35 -15.61 -2.02
CA LEU A 7 -30.45 -15.68 -0.86
C LEU A 7 -29.39 -16.78 -1.00
N PHE A 8 -29.77 -17.94 -1.55
CA PHE A 8 -28.84 -19.04 -1.83
C PHE A 8 -27.76 -18.64 -2.86
N ILE A 9 -28.15 -17.86 -3.87
CA ILE A 9 -27.24 -17.42 -4.93
C ILE A 9 -26.34 -16.27 -4.47
N LEU A 10 -26.84 -15.34 -3.66
CA LEU A 10 -26.00 -14.33 -3.02
C LEU A 10 -24.90 -15.00 -2.18
N CYS A 11 -25.27 -16.03 -1.40
CA CYS A 11 -24.32 -16.83 -0.64
C CYS A 11 -23.33 -17.56 -1.55
N GLY A 12 -23.77 -18.14 -2.67
CA GLY A 12 -22.91 -18.80 -3.65
C GLY A 12 -21.91 -17.85 -4.31
N PHE A 13 -22.35 -16.66 -4.72
CA PHE A 13 -21.50 -15.61 -5.28
C PHE A 13 -20.43 -15.16 -4.26
N VAL A 14 -20.86 -14.85 -3.03
CA VAL A 14 -19.95 -14.47 -1.95
C VAL A 14 -18.96 -15.60 -1.65
N ALA A 15 -19.40 -16.87 -1.66
CA ALA A 15 -18.53 -18.02 -1.45
C ALA A 15 -17.49 -18.20 -2.56
N VAL A 16 -17.84 -18.04 -3.83
CA VAL A 16 -16.89 -18.14 -4.95
C VAL A 16 -15.88 -17.00 -4.92
N VAL A 17 -16.33 -15.77 -4.64
CA VAL A 17 -15.43 -14.61 -4.49
C VAL A 17 -14.47 -14.82 -3.32
N LEU A 18 -14.98 -15.27 -2.17
CA LEU A 18 -14.15 -15.59 -1.00
C LEU A 18 -13.22 -16.78 -1.25
N ALA A 19 -13.64 -17.78 -2.00
CA ALA A 19 -12.81 -18.95 -2.32
C ALA A 19 -11.67 -18.60 -3.29
N LEU A 20 -11.94 -17.77 -4.31
CA LEU A 20 -10.90 -17.26 -5.20
C LEU A 20 -9.94 -16.33 -4.45
N GLU A 21 -10.44 -15.44 -3.59
CA GLU A 21 -9.58 -14.62 -2.72
C GLU A 21 -8.78 -15.47 -1.74
N GLY A 22 -9.38 -16.49 -1.13
CA GLY A 22 -8.74 -17.39 -0.17
C GLY A 22 -7.65 -18.25 -0.82
N ALA A 23 -7.95 -18.84 -1.97
CA ALA A 23 -6.96 -19.59 -2.76
C ALA A 23 -5.82 -18.70 -3.23
N TYR A 24 -6.11 -17.46 -3.65
CA TYR A 24 -5.09 -16.52 -4.10
C TYR A 24 -4.23 -15.98 -2.95
N THR A 25 -4.83 -15.59 -1.83
CA THR A 25 -4.09 -15.15 -0.63
C THR A 25 -3.25 -16.29 -0.08
N ALA A 26 -3.75 -17.52 -0.03
CA ALA A 26 -2.96 -18.70 0.32
C ALA A 26 -1.80 -18.93 -0.65
N TRP A 27 -2.02 -18.76 -1.96
CA TRP A 27 -0.98 -18.90 -2.99
C TRP A 27 0.09 -17.79 -2.90
N ASN A 28 -0.32 -16.56 -2.60
CA ASN A 28 0.58 -15.42 -2.46
C ASN A 28 1.36 -15.48 -1.12
N SER A 29 0.70 -15.90 -0.03
CA SER A 29 1.36 -16.23 1.24
C SER A 29 2.36 -17.39 1.08
N ALA A 30 2.08 -18.36 0.21
CA ALA A 30 3.00 -19.46 -0.11
C ALA A 30 4.23 -19.03 -0.96
N LYS A 31 4.17 -17.89 -1.67
CA LYS A 31 5.30 -17.33 -2.44
C LYS A 31 6.04 -16.17 -1.74
N GLY A 32 5.65 -15.81 -0.51
CA GLY A 32 6.02 -14.56 0.15
C GLY A 32 7.36 -14.43 0.90
N PRO A 33 8.00 -15.47 1.50
CA PRO A 33 9.13 -15.20 2.40
C PRO A 33 10.50 -14.98 1.73
N ASP A 34 10.77 -15.54 0.55
CA ASP A 34 12.15 -15.64 0.04
C ASP A 34 12.55 -14.52 -0.93
N ALA A 35 11.63 -14.02 -1.75
CA ALA A 35 11.90 -12.93 -2.69
C ALA A 35 12.19 -11.59 -1.98
N GLN A 36 11.56 -11.37 -0.82
CA GLN A 36 11.75 -10.15 -0.02
C GLN A 36 13.07 -10.15 0.76
N ARG A 37 13.53 -11.31 1.24
CA ARG A 37 14.80 -11.45 1.99
C ARG A 37 16.01 -11.20 1.10
N MET A 38 15.97 -11.66 -0.15
CA MET A 38 17.04 -11.41 -1.13
C MET A 38 17.09 -9.94 -1.57
N ALA A 39 15.91 -9.31 -1.77
CA ALA A 39 15.81 -7.89 -2.13
C ALA A 39 16.28 -6.96 -1.00
N ARG A 40 16.06 -7.33 0.28
CA ARG A 40 16.53 -6.57 1.44
C ARG A 40 18.05 -6.58 1.58
N ARG A 41 18.70 -7.72 1.27
CA ARG A 41 20.17 -7.85 1.27
C ARG A 41 20.83 -7.11 0.11
N LEU A 42 20.20 -7.10 -1.07
CA LEU A 42 20.72 -6.35 -2.22
C LEU A 42 20.57 -4.83 -2.06
N ARG A 43 19.48 -4.36 -1.42
CA ARG A 43 19.29 -2.94 -1.08
C ARG A 43 20.31 -2.39 -0.09
N ALA A 44 20.73 -3.22 0.88
CA ALA A 44 21.79 -2.86 1.82
C ALA A 44 23.17 -2.71 1.15
N MET A 45 23.40 -3.38 0.00
CA MET A 45 24.64 -3.27 -0.78
C MET A 45 24.61 -2.13 -1.82
N SER A 46 23.43 -1.62 -2.20
CA SER A 46 23.29 -0.59 -3.24
C SER A 46 23.10 0.83 -2.70
N ALA A 47 22.98 1.00 -1.38
CA ALA A 47 22.84 2.31 -0.74
C ALA A 47 24.18 3.03 -0.50
N GLY A 48 25.26 2.56 -1.13
CA GLY A 48 26.62 3.07 -0.95
C GLY A 48 27.16 3.99 -2.04
N GLU A 49 26.43 4.31 -3.12
CA GLU A 49 26.99 5.17 -4.18
C GLU A 49 26.01 6.21 -4.73
N HIS A 50 26.49 7.46 -4.72
CA HIS A 50 25.84 8.69 -5.16
C HIS A 50 25.45 8.67 -6.65
N GLY A 51 24.34 9.35 -6.96
CA GLY A 51 24.12 9.99 -8.26
C GLY A 51 22.77 9.67 -8.92
N ASN A 52 22.14 10.71 -9.46
CA ASN A 52 20.89 10.76 -10.24
C ASN A 52 20.62 9.62 -11.26
N GLY A 53 21.56 8.74 -11.55
CA GLY A 53 21.37 7.52 -12.35
C GLY A 53 20.70 6.38 -11.59
N ALA A 54 20.84 6.28 -10.26
CA ALA A 54 20.27 5.18 -9.47
C ALA A 54 18.73 5.22 -9.46
N THR A 55 18.11 6.40 -9.39
CA THR A 55 16.65 6.54 -9.49
C THR A 55 16.11 6.18 -10.87
N ALA A 56 16.86 6.49 -11.94
CA ALA A 56 16.52 6.09 -13.31
C ALA A 56 16.67 4.57 -13.52
N LEU A 57 17.74 3.96 -13.00
CA LEU A 57 18.00 2.52 -13.08
C LEU A 57 17.05 1.70 -12.18
N LEU A 58 16.65 2.23 -11.01
CA LEU A 58 15.62 1.64 -10.16
C LEU A 58 14.23 1.75 -10.80
N LYS A 59 13.88 2.87 -11.45
CA LYS A 59 12.66 2.99 -12.26
C LYS A 59 12.68 2.01 -13.44
N GLN A 60 13.82 1.86 -14.11
CA GLN A 60 13.98 0.99 -15.28
C GLN A 60 13.95 -0.50 -14.89
N ARG A 61 14.51 -0.89 -13.74
CA ARG A 61 14.41 -2.27 -13.21
C ARG A 61 13.09 -2.57 -12.51
N ALA A 62 12.45 -1.59 -11.87
CA ALA A 62 11.08 -1.73 -11.40
C ALA A 62 10.13 -1.94 -12.59
N ALA A 63 10.31 -1.18 -13.68
CA ALA A 63 9.61 -1.38 -14.95
C ALA A 63 9.92 -2.74 -15.62
N ALA A 64 11.13 -3.27 -15.45
CA ALA A 64 11.50 -4.60 -15.95
C ALA A 64 10.90 -5.77 -15.14
N LYS A 65 10.43 -5.53 -13.91
CA LYS A 65 9.68 -6.53 -13.12
C LYS A 65 8.17 -6.48 -13.36
N LEU A 66 7.70 -5.51 -14.14
CA LEU A 66 6.30 -5.32 -14.45
C LEU A 66 5.94 -6.12 -15.70
N SER A 67 4.82 -6.86 -15.65
CA SER A 67 4.26 -7.62 -16.78
C SER A 67 4.01 -6.67 -17.97
N PRO A 68 4.08 -7.11 -19.24
CA PRO A 68 3.89 -6.22 -20.41
C PRO A 68 2.59 -5.39 -20.35
N LEU A 69 1.55 -5.94 -19.73
CA LEU A 69 0.27 -5.27 -19.46
C LEU A 69 0.40 -4.07 -18.50
N GLU A 70 1.32 -4.12 -17.54
CA GLU A 70 1.58 -3.04 -16.58
C GLU A 70 2.31 -1.87 -17.22
N GLN A 71 3.25 -2.15 -18.13
CA GLN A 71 3.92 -1.10 -18.90
C GLN A 71 2.93 -0.35 -19.79
N MET A 72 1.90 -1.04 -20.29
CA MET A 72 0.80 -0.45 -21.05
C MET A 72 -0.18 0.33 -20.16
N LEU A 73 -0.52 -0.17 -18.97
CA LEU A 73 -1.40 0.52 -18.02
C LEU A 73 -0.77 1.77 -17.38
N LEU A 74 0.56 1.77 -17.13
CA LEU A 74 1.28 2.92 -16.56
C LEU A 74 1.34 4.13 -17.50
N ARG A 75 1.04 3.95 -18.79
CA ARG A 75 0.88 5.05 -19.76
C ARG A 75 -0.45 5.81 -19.57
N LEU A 76 -1.38 5.28 -18.79
CA LEU A 76 -2.64 5.96 -18.46
C LEU A 76 -2.45 6.84 -17.21
N PRO A 77 -2.90 8.12 -17.24
CA PRO A 77 -2.71 9.08 -16.14
C PRO A 77 -3.36 8.67 -14.80
N HIS A 78 -4.24 7.66 -14.78
CA HIS A 78 -4.89 7.16 -13.57
C HIS A 78 -4.09 6.08 -12.82
N ALA A 79 -3.11 5.43 -13.46
CA ALA A 79 -2.31 4.39 -12.83
C ALA A 79 -1.41 4.93 -11.71
N HIS A 80 -0.89 6.15 -11.86
CA HIS A 80 -0.06 6.82 -10.85
C HIS A 80 -0.82 7.10 -9.53
N ARG A 81 -2.12 7.37 -9.61
CA ARG A 81 -2.96 7.58 -8.41
C ARG A 81 -3.19 6.29 -7.66
N LEU A 82 -3.40 5.18 -8.38
CA LEU A 82 -3.55 3.85 -7.76
C LEU A 82 -2.26 3.36 -7.10
N ASP A 83 -1.12 3.53 -7.76
CA ASP A 83 0.18 3.15 -7.17
C ASP A 83 0.41 3.89 -5.84
N ARG A 84 0.14 5.19 -5.81
CA ARG A 84 0.22 6.00 -4.59
C ARG A 84 -0.77 5.54 -3.52
N LEU A 85 -1.99 5.13 -3.89
CA LEU A 85 -2.98 4.57 -2.96
C LEU A 85 -2.54 3.20 -2.41
N MET A 86 -1.88 2.37 -3.21
CA MET A 86 -1.38 1.05 -2.79
C MET A 86 -0.19 1.18 -1.83
N GLN A 87 0.74 2.08 -2.14
CA GLN A 87 1.84 2.45 -1.24
C GLN A 87 1.30 2.98 0.10
N GLN A 88 0.32 3.88 0.05
CA GLN A 88 -0.33 4.41 1.27
C GLN A 88 -1.14 3.34 2.03
N ALA A 89 -1.69 2.35 1.34
CA ALA A 89 -2.34 1.19 1.97
C ALA A 89 -1.34 0.16 2.53
N GLY A 90 -0.04 0.33 2.30
CA GLY A 90 1.00 -0.60 2.76
C GLY A 90 1.00 -1.94 2.02
N LYS A 91 0.36 -2.00 0.85
CA LYS A 91 0.33 -3.20 0.02
C LYS A 91 1.42 -3.10 -1.05
N SER A 92 2.43 -3.98 -0.95
CA SER A 92 3.54 -4.10 -1.90
C SER A 92 3.16 -4.83 -3.20
N GLU A 93 1.89 -5.09 -3.43
CA GLU A 93 1.41 -5.74 -4.64
C GLU A 93 1.38 -4.75 -5.81
N PRO A 94 1.56 -5.21 -7.05
CA PRO A 94 1.64 -4.31 -8.18
C PRO A 94 0.24 -3.89 -8.66
N VAL A 95 0.13 -2.73 -9.32
CA VAL A 95 -1.17 -2.14 -9.73
C VAL A 95 -1.97 -3.07 -10.65
N SER A 96 -1.31 -3.92 -11.46
CA SER A 96 -2.02 -4.94 -12.25
C SER A 96 -2.85 -5.90 -11.42
N HIS A 97 -2.43 -6.18 -10.18
CA HIS A 97 -3.15 -7.10 -9.32
C HIS A 97 -4.54 -6.59 -8.99
N VAL A 98 -4.66 -5.30 -8.62
CA VAL A 98 -5.95 -4.67 -8.34
C VAL A 98 -6.83 -4.66 -9.59
N PHE A 99 -6.27 -4.34 -10.76
CA PHE A 99 -7.01 -4.39 -12.02
C PHE A 99 -7.46 -5.81 -12.40
N MET A 100 -6.60 -6.80 -12.22
CA MET A 100 -6.91 -8.20 -12.51
C MET A 100 -8.01 -8.72 -11.58
N VAL A 101 -7.95 -8.40 -10.29
CA VAL A 101 -9.00 -8.76 -9.32
C VAL A 101 -10.31 -8.05 -9.65
N CYS A 102 -10.27 -6.77 -10.01
CA CYS A 102 -11.47 -6.04 -10.44
C CYS A 102 -12.06 -6.64 -11.73
N ALA A 103 -11.22 -6.98 -12.72
CA ALA A 103 -11.64 -7.58 -13.98
C ALA A 103 -12.21 -8.99 -13.78
N LEU A 104 -11.57 -9.81 -12.94
CA LEU A 104 -12.06 -11.16 -12.61
C LEU A 104 -13.37 -11.10 -11.83
N ALA A 105 -13.49 -10.19 -10.86
CA ALA A 105 -14.72 -9.98 -10.10
C ALA A 105 -15.86 -9.47 -10.98
N ALA A 106 -15.57 -8.55 -11.91
CA ALA A 106 -16.54 -8.06 -12.88
C ALA A 106 -16.96 -9.16 -13.86
N ALA A 107 -16.01 -9.94 -14.40
CA ALA A 107 -16.31 -11.06 -15.30
C ALA A 107 -17.14 -12.15 -14.60
N ALA A 108 -16.83 -12.47 -13.35
CA ALA A 108 -17.62 -13.39 -12.54
C ALA A 108 -19.03 -12.86 -12.27
N GLY A 109 -19.17 -11.58 -11.92
CA GLY A 109 -20.47 -10.92 -11.74
C GLY A 109 -21.33 -10.95 -13.01
N LEU A 110 -20.71 -10.70 -14.16
CA LEU A 110 -21.39 -10.74 -15.45
C LEU A 110 -21.81 -12.17 -15.81
N LEU A 111 -20.92 -13.16 -15.67
CA LEU A 111 -21.22 -14.56 -15.97
C LEU A 111 -22.36 -15.11 -15.10
N VAL A 112 -22.34 -14.84 -13.80
CA VAL A 112 -23.40 -15.26 -12.88
C VAL A 112 -24.73 -14.62 -13.30
N THR A 113 -24.76 -13.31 -13.52
CA THR A 113 -26.02 -12.61 -13.84
C THR A 113 -26.54 -12.89 -15.26
N SER A 114 -25.67 -13.24 -16.21
CA SER A 114 -26.05 -13.67 -17.57
C SER A 114 -26.65 -15.08 -17.60
N VAL A 115 -26.09 -16.02 -16.83
CA VAL A 115 -26.65 -17.39 -16.70
C VAL A 115 -28.03 -17.35 -16.03
N LEU A 116 -28.29 -16.34 -15.20
CA LEU A 116 -29.56 -16.13 -14.50
C LEU A 116 -30.69 -15.54 -15.37
N GLY A 117 -30.44 -15.10 -16.62
CA GLY A 117 -31.46 -14.44 -17.44
C GLY A 117 -32.03 -13.15 -16.83
N SER A 118 -31.26 -12.54 -15.92
CA SER A 118 -31.68 -11.37 -15.15
C SER A 118 -31.81 -10.11 -16.03
N PRO A 119 -32.66 -9.14 -15.65
CA PRO A 119 -32.83 -7.94 -16.45
C PRO A 119 -31.53 -7.11 -16.47
N LEU A 120 -31.29 -6.45 -17.61
CA LEU A 120 -30.02 -5.80 -17.96
C LEU A 120 -29.50 -4.81 -16.89
N TRP A 121 -30.39 -4.14 -16.17
CA TRP A 121 -30.03 -3.22 -15.08
C TRP A 121 -29.42 -3.93 -13.86
N LEU A 122 -29.88 -5.14 -13.52
CA LEU A 122 -29.35 -5.92 -12.40
C LEU A 122 -27.96 -6.49 -12.73
N GLN A 123 -27.75 -6.88 -13.99
CA GLN A 123 -26.45 -7.34 -14.51
C GLN A 123 -25.40 -6.22 -14.43
N LEU A 124 -25.77 -5.01 -14.87
CA LEU A 124 -24.90 -3.84 -14.79
C LEU A 124 -24.58 -3.44 -13.35
N ALA A 125 -25.58 -3.45 -12.46
CA ALA A 125 -25.39 -3.13 -11.04
C ALA A 125 -24.47 -4.15 -10.33
N ALA A 126 -24.65 -5.45 -10.56
CA ALA A 126 -23.84 -6.50 -9.97
C ALA A 126 -22.39 -6.46 -10.47
N THR A 127 -22.20 -6.26 -11.78
CA THR A 127 -20.87 -6.15 -12.41
C THR A 127 -20.12 -4.92 -11.91
N ALA A 128 -20.80 -3.77 -11.84
CA ALA A 128 -20.21 -2.54 -11.32
C ALA A 128 -19.87 -2.66 -9.82
N GLY A 129 -20.76 -3.25 -9.01
CA GLY A 129 -20.51 -3.47 -7.59
C GLY A 129 -19.34 -4.42 -7.33
N ALA A 130 -19.29 -5.55 -8.05
CA ALA A 130 -18.21 -6.52 -7.94
C ALA A 130 -16.85 -5.95 -8.38
N GLY A 131 -16.82 -5.17 -9.46
CA GLY A 131 -15.62 -4.49 -9.93
C GLY A 131 -15.15 -3.35 -9.02
N ALA A 132 -16.08 -2.66 -8.34
CA ALA A 132 -15.75 -1.55 -7.43
C ALA A 132 -15.31 -2.04 -6.03
N TYR A 133 -15.72 -3.24 -5.61
CA TYR A 133 -15.47 -3.77 -4.27
C TYR A 133 -13.96 -3.81 -3.88
N PRO A 134 -13.03 -4.28 -4.72
CA PRO A 134 -11.61 -4.27 -4.40
C PRO A 134 -11.04 -2.85 -4.19
N LEU A 135 -11.53 -1.87 -4.95
CA LEU A 135 -11.12 -0.47 -4.82
C LEU A 135 -11.60 0.13 -3.49
N VAL A 136 -12.85 -0.15 -3.10
CA VAL A 136 -13.40 0.30 -1.82
C VAL A 136 -12.62 -0.30 -0.64
N ARG A 137 -12.26 -1.58 -0.72
CA ARG A 137 -11.41 -2.23 0.30
C ARG A 137 -10.02 -1.61 0.39
N LEU A 138 -9.41 -1.27 -0.74
CA LEU A 138 -8.10 -0.61 -0.76
C LEU A 138 -8.16 0.75 -0.07
N LEU A 139 -9.20 1.54 -0.37
CA LEU A 139 -9.44 2.82 0.28
C LEU A 139 -9.69 2.68 1.78
N ALA A 140 -10.45 1.66 2.21
CA ALA A 140 -10.67 1.35 3.61
C ALA A 140 -9.38 0.96 4.32
N ALA A 141 -8.53 0.14 3.70
CA ALA A 141 -7.23 -0.26 4.24
C ALA A 141 -6.29 0.95 4.42
N ARG A 142 -6.22 1.83 3.42
CA ARG A 142 -5.48 3.11 3.53
C ARG A 142 -5.97 3.94 4.71
N ARG A 143 -7.28 4.12 4.84
CA ARG A 143 -7.88 4.88 5.96
C ARG A 143 -7.62 4.22 7.32
N ALA A 144 -7.59 2.90 7.38
CA ALA A 144 -7.26 2.18 8.61
C ALA A 144 -5.79 2.39 8.99
N ARG A 145 -4.87 2.28 8.03
CA ARG A 145 -3.43 2.51 8.26
C ARG A 145 -3.14 3.94 8.71
N LEU A 146 -3.75 4.95 8.08
CA LEU A 146 -3.58 6.35 8.49
C LEU A 146 -4.12 6.61 9.90
N ARG A 147 -5.30 6.06 10.23
CA ARG A 147 -5.84 6.15 11.60
C ARG A 147 -4.94 5.50 12.63
N ALA A 148 -4.36 4.33 12.31
CA ALA A 148 -3.40 3.68 13.20
C ALA A 148 -2.13 4.54 13.38
N PHE A 149 -1.65 5.18 12.31
CA PHE A 149 -0.52 6.12 12.38
C PHE A 149 -0.84 7.30 13.32
N GLU A 150 -1.99 7.95 13.12
CA GLU A 150 -2.40 9.11 13.93
C GLU A 150 -2.59 8.74 15.42
N GLN A 151 -3.09 7.55 15.71
CA GLN A 151 -3.24 7.06 17.07
C GLN A 151 -1.90 6.81 17.77
N GLN A 152 -0.88 6.36 17.03
CA GLN A 152 0.45 6.08 17.56
C GLN A 152 1.35 7.32 17.63
N LEU A 153 0.99 8.40 16.93
CA LEU A 153 1.82 9.59 16.82
C LEU A 153 2.14 10.25 18.19
N PRO A 154 1.18 10.43 19.12
CA PRO A 154 1.48 11.03 20.43
C PRO A 154 2.55 10.26 21.22
N ASP A 155 2.43 8.94 21.30
CA ASP A 155 3.39 8.07 22.01
C ASP A 155 4.81 8.20 21.43
N VAL A 156 4.89 8.37 20.11
CA VAL A 156 6.15 8.52 19.38
C VAL A 156 6.77 9.88 19.59
N LEU A 157 5.98 10.94 19.63
CA LEU A 157 6.44 12.28 19.97
C LEU A 157 6.96 12.34 21.41
N ASP A 158 6.31 11.64 22.34
CA ASP A 158 6.79 11.50 23.72
C ASP A 158 8.12 10.74 23.78
N LEU A 159 8.27 9.67 23.00
CA LEU A 159 9.54 8.93 22.89
C LEU A 159 10.66 9.82 22.34
N LEU A 160 10.40 10.57 21.27
CA LEU A 160 11.34 11.54 20.71
C LEU A 160 11.73 12.58 21.75
N GLY A 161 10.77 13.19 22.44
CA GLY A 161 11.02 14.19 23.47
C GLY A 161 11.88 13.65 24.62
N ARG A 162 11.64 12.40 25.05
CA ARG A 162 12.44 11.72 26.08
C ARG A 162 13.86 11.44 25.59
N ALA A 163 14.03 10.96 24.36
CA ALA A 163 15.34 10.68 23.78
C ALA A 163 16.18 11.96 23.66
N LEU A 164 15.56 13.06 23.20
CA LEU A 164 16.22 14.36 23.11
C LEU A 164 16.62 14.91 24.47
N ARG A 165 15.74 14.78 25.48
CA ARG A 165 16.04 15.20 26.86
C ARG A 165 17.14 14.37 27.51
N ALA A 166 17.30 13.11 27.10
CA ALA A 166 18.41 12.25 27.49
C ALA A 166 19.74 12.61 26.79
N GLY A 167 19.73 13.58 25.86
CA GLY A 167 20.91 14.06 25.15
C GLY A 167 21.22 13.32 23.85
N HIS A 168 20.31 12.46 23.35
CA HIS A 168 20.49 11.87 22.03
C HIS A 168 20.37 12.92 20.93
N ALA A 169 21.21 12.81 19.90
CA ALA A 169 21.04 13.59 18.68
C ALA A 169 19.67 13.30 18.04
N PHE A 170 19.04 14.30 17.43
CA PHE A 170 17.71 14.17 16.82
C PHE A 170 17.65 13.06 15.77
N SER A 171 18.68 12.93 14.93
CA SER A 171 18.81 11.83 13.98
C SER A 171 18.83 10.46 14.68
N GLY A 172 19.57 10.32 15.78
CA GLY A 172 19.58 9.10 16.59
C GLY A 172 18.21 8.79 17.22
N ALA A 173 17.48 9.81 17.65
CA ALA A 173 16.13 9.68 18.18
C ALA A 173 15.14 9.18 17.09
N LEU A 174 15.23 9.68 15.85
CA LEU A 174 14.46 9.15 14.71
C LEU A 174 14.73 7.66 14.47
N GLY A 175 16.01 7.25 14.57
CA GLY A 175 16.39 5.84 14.45
C GLY A 175 15.76 4.96 15.53
N MET A 176 15.77 5.43 16.78
CA MET A 176 15.15 4.75 17.93
C MET A 176 13.64 4.57 17.73
N VAL A 177 12.93 5.63 17.31
CA VAL A 177 11.51 5.54 16.94
C VAL A 177 11.30 4.48 15.85
N GLY A 178 12.14 4.48 14.81
CA GLY A 178 12.04 3.54 13.70
C GLY A 178 12.27 2.08 14.10
N SER A 179 12.97 1.80 15.19
CA SER A 179 13.21 0.45 15.70
C SER A 179 12.26 0.00 16.81
N GLU A 180 11.79 0.93 17.65
CA GLU A 180 10.98 0.61 18.84
C GLU A 180 9.47 0.75 18.61
N SER A 181 9.06 1.50 17.60
CA SER A 181 7.65 1.67 17.27
C SER A 181 7.08 0.46 16.54
N SER A 182 5.76 0.34 16.55
CA SER A 182 5.05 -0.62 15.71
C SER A 182 4.78 -0.04 14.32
N GLU A 183 4.43 -0.92 13.37
CA GLU A 183 3.93 -0.48 12.07
C GLU A 183 2.57 0.24 12.26
N PRO A 184 2.28 1.33 11.51
CA PRO A 184 3.00 1.81 10.33
C PRO A 184 4.12 2.84 10.59
N ILE A 185 4.23 3.42 11.81
CA ILE A 185 5.19 4.49 12.11
C ILE A 185 6.64 4.02 11.94
N ALA A 186 6.96 2.82 12.43
CA ALA A 186 8.31 2.27 12.42
C ALA A 186 8.98 2.38 11.05
N SER A 187 8.26 1.97 10.00
CA SER A 187 8.77 2.00 8.62
C SER A 187 9.11 3.40 8.13
N GLU A 188 8.26 4.39 8.40
CA GLU A 188 8.39 5.76 7.87
C GLU A 188 9.48 6.54 8.58
N PHE A 189 9.62 6.37 9.89
CA PHE A 189 10.71 6.96 10.67
C PHE A 189 12.05 6.30 10.36
N ARG A 190 12.07 4.99 10.10
CA ARG A 190 13.31 4.31 9.67
C ARG A 190 13.78 4.79 8.30
N ILE A 191 12.87 4.99 7.34
CA ILE A 191 13.22 5.60 6.05
C ILE A 191 13.78 7.01 6.25
N THR A 192 13.16 7.81 7.11
CA THR A 192 13.63 9.18 7.41
C THR A 192 15.02 9.18 8.04
N PHE A 193 15.28 8.25 8.96
CA PHE A 193 16.60 8.06 9.57
C PHE A 193 17.65 7.65 8.52
N ASP A 194 17.30 6.71 7.65
CA ASP A 194 18.17 6.26 6.55
C ASP A 194 18.49 7.44 5.60
N GLU A 195 17.50 8.27 5.24
CA GLU A 195 17.70 9.49 4.42
C GLU A 195 18.74 10.43 5.05
N VAL A 196 18.61 10.70 6.36
CA VAL A 196 19.56 11.56 7.08
C VAL A 196 20.96 10.93 7.12
N ASN A 197 21.07 9.62 7.36
CA ASN A 197 22.37 8.91 7.35
C ASN A 197 23.04 8.90 5.99
N TYR A 198 22.26 8.95 4.90
CA TYR A 198 22.77 9.07 3.54
C TYR A 198 23.09 10.52 3.13
N GLY A 199 23.01 11.48 4.06
CA GLY A 199 23.43 12.86 3.85
C GLY A 199 22.34 13.78 3.32
N VAL A 200 21.07 13.35 3.31
CA VAL A 200 19.94 14.28 3.09
C VAL A 200 19.85 15.22 4.29
N ALA A 201 19.64 16.51 4.02
CA ALA A 201 19.43 17.49 5.09
C ALA A 201 18.24 17.07 5.96
N LEU A 202 18.36 17.26 7.28
CA LEU A 202 17.32 16.85 8.22
C LEU A 202 15.95 17.44 7.86
N ASP A 203 15.96 18.71 7.47
CA ASP A 203 14.77 19.46 7.12
C ASP A 203 14.06 18.85 5.91
N ASP A 204 14.83 18.51 4.87
CA ASP A 204 14.32 17.85 3.66
C ASP A 204 13.79 16.45 3.98
N ALA A 205 14.46 15.70 4.84
CA ALA A 205 14.01 14.36 5.26
C ALA A 205 12.67 14.42 6.01
N LEU A 206 12.48 15.42 6.89
CA LEU A 206 11.21 15.63 7.60
C LEU A 206 10.08 16.08 6.66
N LEU A 207 10.38 16.94 5.68
CA LEU A 207 9.42 17.32 4.63
C LEU A 207 9.04 16.12 3.74
N ASN A 208 10.01 15.25 3.43
CA ASN A 208 9.76 14.00 2.71
C ASN A 208 8.85 13.07 3.53
N LEU A 209 9.09 12.94 4.84
CA LEU A 209 8.22 12.18 5.75
C LEU A 209 6.78 12.70 5.72
N ALA A 210 6.58 14.02 5.83
CA ALA A 210 5.27 14.65 5.74
C ALA A 210 4.59 14.47 4.36
N THR A 211 5.38 14.30 3.30
CA THR A 211 4.89 14.04 1.95
C THR A 211 4.47 12.57 1.76
N ARG A 212 5.18 11.63 2.40
CA ARG A 212 4.87 10.19 2.36
C ARG A 212 3.61 9.86 3.16
N VAL A 213 3.45 10.47 4.34
CA VAL A 213 2.31 10.26 5.24
C VAL A 213 1.40 11.49 5.24
N PRO A 214 0.24 11.44 4.55
CA PRO A 214 -0.70 12.56 4.49
C PRO A 214 -1.53 12.68 5.78
N SER A 215 -0.87 12.95 6.92
CA SER A 215 -1.49 13.26 8.21
C SER A 215 -1.30 14.74 8.54
N ILE A 216 -2.37 15.39 9.02
CA ILE A 216 -2.34 16.81 9.38
C ILE A 216 -1.47 17.03 10.61
N ASP A 217 -1.59 16.16 11.61
CA ASP A 217 -0.86 16.26 12.88
C ASP A 217 0.65 16.08 12.67
N LEU A 218 1.04 15.13 11.80
CA LEU A 218 2.44 14.95 11.43
C LEU A 218 3.01 16.18 10.71
N ARG A 219 2.21 16.82 9.83
CA ARG A 219 2.64 18.06 9.16
C ARG A 219 2.84 19.20 10.15
N TYR A 220 1.96 19.35 11.13
CA TYR A 220 2.16 20.34 12.19
C TYR A 220 3.41 20.07 13.00
N PHE A 221 3.67 18.82 13.35
CA PHE A 221 4.91 18.43 14.02
C PHE A 221 6.15 18.80 13.20
N VAL A 222 6.20 18.41 11.92
CA VAL A 222 7.34 18.72 11.04
C VAL A 222 7.58 20.22 10.96
N ILE A 223 6.52 21.02 10.75
CA ILE A 223 6.64 22.48 10.67
C ILE A 223 7.09 23.10 12.00
N ALA A 224 6.73 22.51 13.14
CA ALA A 224 7.13 23.03 14.45
C ALA A 224 8.58 22.71 14.82
N VAL A 225 9.19 21.69 14.20
CA VAL A 225 10.59 21.29 14.42
C VAL A 225 11.55 22.06 13.51
N LEU A 226 11.10 22.43 12.31
CA LEU A 226 11.81 23.28 11.35
C LEU A 226 11.89 24.72 11.84
#